data_AF-A0A7H2BIZ7-F1
#
_entry.id   AF-A0A7H2BIZ7-F1
#
_cell.length_a   1.000
_cell.length_b   1.000
_cell.length_c   1.000
_cell.angle_alpha   90.00
_cell.angle_beta   90.00
_cell.angle_gamma   90.00
#
_symmetry.space_group_name_H-M   'P 1'
#
loop_
_entity.id
_entity.type
_entity.pdbx_description
1 polymer ?
#
loop_
_entity_poly.entity_id
_entity_poly.type
_entity_poly.pdbx_seq_one_letter_code
_entity_poly.pdbx_strand_id
1 'polypeptide(L)'
;MAGDALTYQEIAEIITEITGKKIEAVQASLKEVEESIGEPFGAASAEGYRWNDMVNYPATPAHLAKFGLSTASFRQWTLRQDWSTLVD
;
A
#
# COMPACT_ATOMS: atom_id res chain seq x y z
N MET A 1 7.90 2.21 -10.67
CA MET A 1 7.83 3.67 -10.43
C MET A 1 7.09 3.86 -9.12
N ALA A 2 7.47 4.79 -8.26
CA ALA A 2 6.81 4.99 -6.97
C ALA A 2 6.53 6.49 -6.72
N GLY A 3 5.35 6.79 -6.19
CA GLY A 3 4.93 8.14 -5.79
C GLY A 3 5.31 8.52 -4.38
N ASP A 4 5.43 7.52 -3.50
CA ASP A 4 5.96 7.62 -2.14
C ASP A 4 6.68 6.32 -1.76
N ALA A 5 7.33 6.32 -0.59
CA ALA A 5 7.73 5.13 0.14
C ALA A 5 7.10 5.22 1.53
N LEU A 6 6.02 4.46 1.76
CA LEU A 6 5.21 4.53 2.98
C LEU A 6 5.15 3.17 3.66
N THR A 7 5.05 3.20 4.98
CA THR A 7 4.63 2.07 5.81
C THR A 7 3.11 1.84 5.69
N TYR A 8 2.66 0.65 6.07
CA TYR A 8 1.22 0.39 6.14
C TYR A 8 0.50 1.27 7.17
N GLN A 9 1.18 1.67 8.26
CA GLN A 9 0.63 2.63 9.22
C GLN A 9 0.35 3.99 8.57
N GLU A 10 1.33 4.55 7.86
CA GLU A 10 1.16 5.84 7.17
C GLU A 10 0.07 5.77 6.08
N ILE A 11 -0.05 4.64 5.38
CA ILE A 11 -1.14 4.41 4.42
C ILE A 11 -2.50 4.44 5.13
N ALA A 12 -2.65 3.72 6.24
CA ALA A 12 -3.89 3.69 7.01
C ALA A 12 -4.27 5.07 7.54
N GLU A 13 -3.31 5.81 8.11
CA GLU A 13 -3.50 7.18 8.58
C GLU A 13 -4.00 8.11 7.47
N ILE A 14 -3.38 8.07 6.28
CA ILE A 14 -3.80 8.88 5.13
C ILE A 14 -5.23 8.58 4.71
N ILE A 15 -5.61 7.30 4.64
CA ILE A 15 -6.98 6.91 4.28
C ILE A 15 -7.96 7.37 5.37
N THR A 16 -7.62 7.19 6.65
CA THR A 16 -8.46 7.64 7.76
C THR A 16 -8.68 9.13 7.76
N GLU A 17 -7.65 9.93 7.54
CA GLU A 17 -7.78 11.40 7.46
C GLU A 17 -8.66 11.84 6.30
N ILE A 18 -8.56 11.20 5.13
CA ILE A 18 -9.31 11.59 3.93
C ILE A 18 -10.77 11.16 4.01
N THR A 19 -11.02 9.95 4.52
CA THR A 19 -12.35 9.34 4.52
C THR A 19 -13.14 9.61 5.80
N GLY A 20 -12.46 9.99 6.89
CA GLY A 20 -13.02 10.04 8.24
C GLY A 20 -13.30 8.66 8.85
N LYS A 21 -13.00 7.57 8.13
CA LYS A 21 -13.22 6.20 8.59
C LYS A 21 -11.97 5.65 9.26
N LYS A 22 -12.15 4.99 10.41
CA LYS A 22 -11.03 4.41 11.14
C LYS A 22 -10.50 3.18 10.40
N ILE A 23 -9.28 3.27 9.90
CA ILE A 23 -8.55 2.19 9.23
C ILE A 23 -7.29 1.93 10.05
N GLU A 24 -7.01 0.66 10.33
CA GLU A 24 -5.86 0.25 11.12
C GLU A 24 -4.98 -0.68 10.29
N ALA A 25 -3.67 -0.43 10.31
CA ALA A 25 -2.69 -1.38 9.82
C ALA A 25 -2.51 -2.50 10.85
N VAL A 26 -2.76 -3.74 10.42
CA VAL A 26 -2.58 -4.93 11.26
C VAL A 26 -1.35 -5.70 10.83
N GLN A 27 -0.69 -6.35 11.78
CA GLN A 27 0.31 -7.36 11.47
C GLN A 27 -0.39 -8.69 11.24
N ALA A 28 -0.02 -9.37 10.16
CA ALA A 28 -0.54 -10.68 9.80
C ALA A 28 0.63 -11.60 9.46
N SER A 29 0.49 -12.87 9.81
CA SER A 29 1.37 -13.94 9.33
C SER A 29 1.16 -14.17 7.84
N LEU A 30 2.15 -14.77 7.18
CA LEU A 30 2.06 -15.09 5.75
C LEU A 30 0.85 -15.99 5.44
N LYS A 31 0.51 -16.90 6.36
CA LYS A 31 -0.65 -17.78 6.22
C LYS A 31 -1.96 -16.99 6.26
N GLU A 32 -2.10 -16.05 7.20
CA GLU A 32 -3.29 -15.19 7.29
C GLU A 32 -3.43 -14.32 6.02
N VAL A 33 -2.32 -13.82 5.48
CA VAL A 33 -2.33 -13.07 4.22
C VAL A 33 -2.79 -13.96 3.06
N GLU A 34 -2.23 -15.16 2.92
CA GLU A 34 -2.61 -16.13 1.89
C GLU A 34 -4.10 -16.46 1.96
N GLU A 35 -4.61 -16.77 3.15
CA GLU A 35 -6.02 -17.07 3.39
C GLU A 35 -6.94 -15.88 3.11
N SER A 36 -6.53 -14.65 3.49
CA SER A 36 -7.33 -13.44 3.30
C SER A 36 -7.50 -13.03 1.83
N ILE A 37 -6.46 -13.24 1.01
CA ILE A 37 -6.48 -12.93 -0.43
C ILE A 37 -7.15 -14.07 -1.21
N GLY A 38 -6.92 -15.31 -0.79
CA GLY A 38 -7.51 -16.50 -1.40
C GLY A 38 -6.90 -16.88 -2.76
N GLU A 39 -7.43 -17.94 -3.35
CA GLU A 39 -6.95 -18.49 -4.62
C GLU A 39 -7.32 -17.61 -5.82
N PRO A 40 -6.45 -17.52 -6.85
CA PRO A 40 -5.17 -18.23 -7.00
C PRO A 40 -3.95 -17.44 -6.50
N PHE A 41 -4.16 -16.27 -5.87
CA PHE A 41 -3.10 -15.29 -5.65
C PHE A 41 -2.57 -15.22 -4.23
N GLY A 42 -3.20 -15.89 -3.26
CA GLY A 42 -2.84 -15.85 -1.85
C GLY A 42 -1.38 -16.18 -1.60
N ALA A 43 -0.94 -17.37 -2.05
CA ALA A 43 0.44 -17.83 -1.85
C ALA A 43 1.47 -16.89 -2.53
N ALA A 44 1.19 -16.45 -3.76
CA ALA A 44 2.07 -15.55 -4.49
C ALA A 44 2.17 -14.16 -3.83
N SER A 45 1.07 -13.65 -3.29
CA SER A 45 1.03 -12.36 -2.61
C SER A 45 1.76 -12.40 -1.28
N ALA A 46 1.54 -13.45 -0.48
CA ALA A 46 2.26 -13.68 0.78
C ALA A 46 3.77 -13.72 0.55
N GLU A 47 4.22 -14.46 -0.47
CA GLU A 47 5.65 -14.50 -0.82
C GLU A 47 6.18 -13.15 -1.31
N GLY A 48 5.37 -12.38 -2.04
CA GLY A 48 5.70 -11.02 -2.46
C GLY A 48 5.92 -10.07 -1.27
N TYR A 49 5.08 -10.15 -0.22
CA TYR A 49 5.28 -9.38 1.00
C TYR A 49 6.55 -9.81 1.75
N ARG A 50 6.77 -11.12 1.90
CA ARG A 50 8.00 -11.66 2.50
C ARG A 50 9.25 -11.16 1.80
N TRP A 51 9.23 -11.15 0.47
CA TRP A 51 10.33 -10.63 -0.34
C TRP A 51 10.57 -9.14 -0.05
N ASN A 52 9.52 -8.32 -0.06
CA ASN A 52 9.63 -6.90 0.22
C ASN A 52 10.17 -6.62 1.62
N ASP A 53 9.80 -7.40 2.63
CA ASP A 53 10.35 -7.26 3.99
C ASP A 53 11.84 -7.60 4.05
N MET A 54 12.28 -8.57 3.25
CA MET A 54 13.68 -9.01 3.23
C MET A 54 14.61 -8.07 2.46
N VAL A 55 14.18 -7.59 1.29
CA VAL A 55 15.06 -6.85 0.37
C VAL A 55 14.66 -5.39 0.18
N ASN A 56 13.57 -4.94 0.79
CA ASN A 56 12.87 -3.69 0.53
C ASN A 56 12.35 -3.56 -0.92
N TYR A 57 11.36 -2.69 -1.11
CA TYR A 57 10.95 -2.29 -2.45
C TYR A 57 11.87 -1.15 -2.96
N PRO A 58 12.64 -1.36 -4.05
CA PRO A 58 13.71 -0.43 -4.43
C PRO A 58 13.21 0.82 -5.15
N ALA A 59 11.94 0.86 -5.59
CA ALA A 59 11.41 2.02 -6.29
C ALA A 59 11.06 3.14 -5.31
N THR A 60 11.64 4.31 -5.50
CA THR A 60 11.38 5.52 -4.69
C THR A 60 11.09 6.71 -5.61
N PRO A 61 10.44 7.77 -5.09
CA PRO A 61 10.21 9.01 -5.86
C PRO A 61 11.51 9.66 -6.34
N ALA A 62 12.58 9.55 -5.54
CA ALA A 62 13.90 10.08 -5.89
C ALA A 62 14.48 9.44 -7.18
N HIS A 63 14.14 8.19 -7.48
CA HIS A 63 14.55 7.55 -8.74
C HIS A 63 13.88 8.18 -9.96
N LEU A 64 12.63 8.66 -9.84
CA LEU A 64 11.93 9.34 -10.94
C LEU A 64 12.45 10.76 -11.17
N ALA A 65 12.75 11.47 -10.08
CA ALA A 65 13.27 12.85 -10.15
C ALA A 65 14.55 12.96 -11.00
N LYS A 66 15.39 11.91 -11.02
CA LYS A 66 16.60 11.84 -11.86
C LYS A 66 16.31 11.92 -13.36
N PHE A 67 15.11 11.57 -13.78
CA PHE A 67 14.66 11.60 -15.17
C PHE A 67 13.72 12.79 -15.47
N GLY A 68 13.58 13.73 -14.52
CA GLY A 68 12.61 14.83 -14.64
C GLY A 68 11.15 14.35 -14.59
N LEU A 69 10.92 13.14 -14.07
CA LEU A 69 9.60 12.55 -13.96
C LEU A 69 9.07 12.67 -12.53
N SER A 70 7.76 12.82 -12.41
CA SER A 70 7.02 12.77 -11.15
C SER A 70 5.74 11.97 -11.34
N THR A 71 5.27 11.32 -10.28
CA THR A 71 3.94 10.71 -10.22
C THR A 71 3.20 11.22 -8.99
N ALA A 72 1.89 10.98 -8.92
CA ALA A 72 1.09 11.39 -7.77
C ALA A 72 1.59 10.70 -6.48
N SER A 73 1.60 11.44 -5.37
CA SER A 73 1.72 10.82 -4.05
C SER A 73 0.48 9.98 -3.77
N PHE A 74 0.58 9.02 -2.84
CA PHE A 74 -0.52 8.21 -2.37
C PHE A 74 -1.66 9.10 -1.87
N ARG A 75 -1.38 10.12 -1.07
CA ARG A 75 -2.40 11.11 -0.65
C ARG A 75 -3.11 11.76 -1.83
N GLN A 76 -2.36 12.25 -2.83
CA GLN A 76 -2.94 12.89 -4.02
C GLN A 76 -3.79 11.92 -4.84
N TRP A 77 -3.40 10.64 -4.89
CA TRP A 77 -4.15 9.59 -5.55
C TRP A 77 -5.42 9.24 -4.76
N THR A 78 -5.34 9.08 -3.43
CA THR A 78 -6.44 8.75 -2.53
C THR A 78 -7.55 9.78 -2.59
N LEU A 79 -7.22 11.08 -2.67
CA LEU A 79 -8.19 12.18 -2.84
C LEU A 79 -9.02 12.10 -4.13
N ARG A 80 -8.59 11.33 -5.13
CA ARG A 80 -9.28 11.18 -6.43
C ARG A 80 -10.16 9.93 -6.50
N GLN A 81 -10.10 9.06 -5.49
CA GLN A 81 -10.89 7.83 -5.48
C GLN A 81 -12.28 8.07 -4.89
N ASP A 82 -13.25 7.31 -5.39
CA ASP A 82 -14.57 7.21 -4.76
C ASP A 82 -14.50 6.19 -3.61
N TRP A 83 -14.66 6.68 -2.39
CA TRP A 83 -14.63 5.88 -1.16
C TRP A 83 -16.02 5.51 -0.65
N SER A 84 -17.09 5.76 -1.42
CA SER A 84 -18.47 5.49 -0.99
C SER A 84 -18.74 4.02 -0.65
N THR A 85 -17.92 3.10 -1.16
CA THR A 85 -18.02 1.65 -0.90
C THR A 85 -17.24 1.18 0.32
N LEU A 86 -16.43 2.04 0.93
CA LEU A 86 -15.71 1.70 2.16
C LEU A 86 -16.77 1.57 3.26
N VAL A 87 -17.02 0.34 3.72
CA VAL A 87 -17.98 0.06 4.81
C VAL A 87 -17.29 0.25 6.17
N ASP A 88 -18.09 0.51 7.21
CA ASP A 88 -17.60 0.66 8.60
C ASP A 88 -17.31 -0.69 9.26
#